data_AF-A0A8H8P834-F1
#
_entry.id   AF-A0A8H8P834-F1
#
_cell.length_a   1.000
_cell.length_b   1.000
_cell.length_c   1.000
_cell.angle_alpha   90.00
_cell.angle_beta   90.00
_cell.angle_gamma   90.00
#
_symmetry.space_group_name_H-M   'P 1'
#
loop_
_entity.id
_entity.type
_entity.pdbx_description
1 polymer ?
#
loop_
_entity_poly.entity_id
_entity_poly.type
_entity_poly.pdbx_seq_one_letter_code
_entity_poly.pdbx_strand_id
1 'polypeptide(L)'
;MPRAAAAAQAGGTKKTSQSKPTDKPAPKQKRATKSTQKAPKETKEVYSTYLELMEMPPEVFNERREHIEARLLKAGWTKQHIKPSPNNYDEWNRLLLQPKPITDQIWEDLYPEFLPLLESNKDYNYRIDNKGQRYDRINKLQPLVSKVRIALPPLVHLIRKDSSNNNPAAQSTRPRDIFPTDQNSDIKVEQPFPSTSELLTWPMIKDIVDGDVPLEEVETRFNNIRDEFDRAVVEWRDNIERDLVTIWNTGREDEDDTETSTSKEKEKGKSDARMARPNTRNARVSTGTSGSTSSSNSTQLVLPEFIATYTMPDGTTTTNISDLSSNLQLLLRADTMFTNDGFILRHTYPAIIPRAVQLARVIGGPEELNYGSRWNSTKLRRDDESSAIAKELLSRVGRSGATSIEMEALGGNFRCMRCNRTLTDTWENLVMHFGKEQTQYRQGQEKIQADPGRGFIYNNTHGLGPEDTRPFAEFMTPHEAADYAFEASMQPSPMMRCMKCEEMGIDSRYFNTTIPGYENPIIEHLRDVHGVPKTKVRAGVHYRAWAGGF
;
A
#
# COMPACT_ATOMS: atom_id res chain seq x y z
N MET A 1 -17.83 -27.02 43.80
CA MET A 1 -19.08 -27.22 44.56
C MET A 1 -19.75 -25.85 44.71
N PRO A 2 -21.06 -25.67 44.50
CA PRO A 2 -22.07 -26.48 43.77
C PRO A 2 -22.27 -25.96 42.31
N ARG A 3 -22.73 -26.71 41.29
CA ARG A 3 -24.12 -27.14 40.96
C ARG A 3 -25.14 -25.98 41.04
N ALA A 4 -26.03 -25.70 40.08
CA ALA A 4 -26.25 -26.14 38.69
C ALA A 4 -27.19 -25.07 38.02
N ALA A 5 -27.68 -25.10 36.78
CA ALA A 5 -27.69 -26.06 35.66
C ALA A 5 -27.91 -25.29 34.32
N ALA A 6 -27.94 -25.95 33.16
CA ALA A 6 -28.39 -25.37 31.88
C ALA A 6 -29.21 -26.37 31.05
N ALA A 7 -30.37 -25.96 30.55
CA ALA A 7 -31.33 -26.82 29.87
C ALA A 7 -31.08 -26.90 28.36
N ALA A 8 -31.36 -28.07 27.78
CA ALA A 8 -31.42 -28.23 26.33
C ALA A 8 -32.72 -27.62 25.77
N GLN A 9 -32.63 -26.87 24.66
CA GLN A 9 -33.79 -26.56 23.82
C GLN A 9 -33.48 -26.74 22.33
N ALA A 10 -34.27 -27.63 21.73
CA ALA A 10 -34.76 -27.66 20.35
C ALA A 10 -33.95 -26.97 19.24
N GLY A 11 -33.37 -27.80 18.35
CA GLY A 11 -32.88 -27.33 17.06
C GLY A 11 -34.01 -26.90 16.12
N GLY A 12 -33.97 -25.66 15.65
CA GLY A 12 -34.82 -25.17 14.55
C GLY A 12 -34.10 -25.27 13.21
N THR A 13 -34.49 -26.25 12.38
CA THR A 13 -33.95 -26.41 11.01
C THR A 13 -34.39 -25.25 10.12
N LYS A 14 -33.49 -24.29 9.86
CA LYS A 14 -33.73 -23.18 8.94
C LYS A 14 -33.48 -23.65 7.49
N LYS A 15 -34.55 -23.84 6.71
CA LYS A 15 -34.44 -24.14 5.27
C LYS A 15 -33.77 -22.97 4.54
N THR A 16 -32.58 -23.21 3.98
CA THR A 16 -31.94 -22.30 3.03
C THR A 16 -32.67 -22.38 1.69
N SER A 17 -33.48 -21.37 1.37
CA SER A 17 -34.12 -21.23 0.07
C SER A 17 -33.09 -20.84 -0.99
N GLN A 18 -32.72 -21.77 -1.86
CA GLN A 18 -31.90 -21.48 -3.05
C GLN A 18 -32.65 -20.50 -3.97
N SER A 19 -32.17 -19.26 -4.07
CA SER A 19 -32.64 -18.29 -5.05
C SER A 19 -32.04 -18.61 -6.43
N LYS A 20 -32.89 -19.11 -7.32
CA LYS A 20 -32.57 -19.41 -8.73
C LYS A 20 -32.13 -18.12 -9.46
N PRO A 21 -30.99 -18.11 -10.17
CA PRO A 21 -30.61 -16.96 -10.98
C PRO A 21 -31.55 -16.85 -12.18
N THR A 22 -32.25 -15.73 -12.31
CA THR A 22 -33.04 -15.41 -13.50
C THR A 22 -32.20 -14.57 -14.45
N ASP A 23 -31.78 -15.16 -15.57
CA ASP A 23 -31.21 -14.42 -16.68
C ASP A 23 -32.20 -13.37 -17.18
N LYS A 24 -31.89 -12.09 -16.92
CA LYS A 24 -32.54 -10.95 -17.57
C LYS A 24 -31.54 -10.30 -18.52
N PRO A 25 -31.87 -10.15 -19.83
CA PRO A 25 -30.96 -9.53 -20.77
C PRO A 25 -30.72 -8.07 -20.42
N ALA A 26 -29.47 -7.62 -20.54
CA ALA A 26 -29.07 -6.26 -20.23
C ALA A 26 -29.87 -5.22 -21.05
N PRO A 27 -30.36 -4.13 -20.43
CA PRO A 27 -31.11 -3.11 -21.15
C PRO A 27 -30.17 -2.36 -22.11
N LYS A 28 -30.52 -2.36 -23.40
CA LYS A 28 -29.81 -1.60 -24.43
C LYS A 28 -29.70 -0.13 -24.02
N GLN A 29 -28.48 0.38 -23.89
CA GLN A 29 -28.23 1.81 -23.66
C GLN A 29 -28.88 2.64 -24.76
N LYS A 30 -29.99 3.31 -24.44
CA LYS A 30 -30.57 4.31 -25.33
C LYS A 30 -29.65 5.52 -25.35
N ARG A 31 -29.12 5.85 -26.53
CA ARG A 31 -28.40 7.11 -26.79
C ARG A 31 -29.20 8.28 -26.22
N ALA A 32 -28.59 9.03 -25.30
CA ALA A 32 -29.18 10.26 -24.79
C ALA A 32 -29.35 11.26 -25.94
N THR A 33 -30.58 11.58 -26.30
CA THR A 33 -30.91 12.72 -27.15
C THR A 33 -30.49 14.00 -26.42
N LYS A 34 -29.71 14.86 -27.09
CA LYS A 34 -29.31 16.18 -26.55
C LYS A 34 -30.55 16.99 -26.17
N SER A 35 -30.85 17.03 -24.88
CA SER A 35 -31.84 17.95 -24.32
C SER A 35 -31.20 19.34 -24.30
N THR A 36 -31.60 20.21 -25.23
CA THR A 36 -31.22 21.62 -25.22
C THR A 36 -31.85 22.28 -24.00
N GLN A 37 -31.13 22.29 -22.88
CA GLN A 37 -31.51 23.06 -21.70
C GLN A 37 -31.61 24.53 -22.09
N LYS A 38 -32.84 25.06 -22.15
CA LYS A 38 -33.06 26.50 -22.09
C LYS A 38 -32.48 26.98 -20.77
N ALA A 39 -31.53 27.91 -20.82
CA ALA A 39 -31.05 28.58 -19.62
C ALA A 39 -32.27 29.17 -18.86
N PRO A 40 -32.37 28.98 -17.53
CA PRO A 40 -33.44 29.58 -16.73
C PRO A 40 -33.44 31.10 -16.91
N LYS A 41 -34.61 31.72 -17.08
CA LYS A 41 -34.69 33.19 -17.20
C LYS A 41 -34.23 33.91 -15.92
N GLU A 42 -34.35 33.24 -14.77
CA GLU A 42 -34.00 33.75 -13.44
C GLU A 42 -32.53 34.21 -13.34
N THR A 43 -31.59 33.57 -14.04
CA THR A 43 -30.17 33.93 -13.92
C THR A 43 -29.83 35.32 -14.48
N LYS A 44 -30.70 35.92 -15.29
CA LYS A 44 -30.50 37.30 -15.79
C LYS A 44 -30.98 38.37 -14.82
N GLU A 45 -32.08 38.15 -14.10
CA GLU A 45 -32.56 39.11 -13.10
C GLU A 45 -31.61 39.15 -11.90
N VAL A 46 -31.17 37.98 -11.40
CA VAL A 46 -30.19 37.89 -10.30
C VAL A 46 -28.90 38.66 -10.65
N TYR A 47 -28.37 38.51 -11.86
CA TYR A 47 -27.17 39.24 -12.30
C TYR A 47 -27.39 40.76 -12.45
N SER A 48 -28.59 41.19 -12.85
CA SER A 48 -28.92 42.61 -12.97
C SER A 48 -28.99 43.29 -11.60
N THR A 49 -29.65 42.64 -10.63
CA THR A 49 -29.69 43.12 -9.25
C THR A 49 -28.29 43.14 -8.63
N TYR A 50 -27.45 42.13 -8.92
CA TYR A 50 -26.07 42.11 -8.43
C TYR A 50 -25.21 43.27 -9.00
N LEU A 51 -25.46 43.71 -10.22
CA LEU A 51 -24.77 44.85 -10.85
C LEU A 51 -25.20 46.19 -10.23
N GLU A 52 -26.51 46.43 -10.06
CA GLU A 52 -27.02 47.62 -9.35
C GLU A 52 -26.50 47.69 -7.91
N LEU A 53 -26.34 46.53 -7.25
CA LEU A 53 -25.75 46.43 -5.91
C LEU A 53 -24.25 46.77 -5.85
N MET A 54 -23.50 46.68 -6.96
CA MET A 54 -22.10 47.14 -6.99
C MET A 54 -21.96 48.66 -7.21
N GLU A 55 -23.01 49.36 -7.62
CA GLU A 55 -22.97 50.82 -7.82
C GLU A 55 -23.28 51.61 -6.53
N MET A 56 -23.78 50.94 -5.50
CA MET A 56 -24.01 51.56 -4.18
C MET A 56 -22.71 51.67 -3.36
N PRO A 57 -22.52 52.76 -2.59
CA PRO A 57 -21.36 52.92 -1.71
C PRO A 57 -21.27 51.78 -0.67
N PRO A 58 -20.09 51.12 -0.50
CA PRO A 58 -19.91 50.03 0.45
C PRO A 58 -20.32 50.35 1.88
N GLU A 59 -20.23 51.62 2.27
CA GLU A 59 -20.60 52.15 3.58
C GLU A 59 -22.07 51.86 3.92
N VAL A 60 -22.98 52.05 2.94
CA VAL A 60 -24.43 51.87 3.15
C VAL A 60 -24.77 50.40 3.42
N PHE A 61 -24.08 49.47 2.77
CA PHE A 61 -24.25 48.03 3.04
C PHE A 61 -23.68 47.62 4.39
N ASN A 62 -22.56 48.21 4.80
CA ASN A 62 -21.95 47.92 6.10
C ASN A 62 -22.84 48.43 7.24
N GLU A 63 -23.32 49.69 7.17
CA GLU A 63 -24.28 50.24 8.14
C GLU A 63 -25.56 49.39 8.24
N ARG A 64 -26.12 48.98 7.10
CA ARG A 64 -27.31 48.12 7.08
C ARG A 64 -27.02 46.74 7.70
N ARG A 65 -25.89 46.11 7.35
CA ARG A 65 -25.47 44.82 7.92
C ARG A 65 -25.31 44.93 9.43
N GLU A 66 -24.56 45.91 9.92
CA GLU A 66 -24.35 46.15 11.35
C GLU A 66 -25.67 46.36 12.10
N HIS A 67 -26.64 47.07 11.50
CA HIS A 67 -27.96 47.26 12.11
C HIS A 67 -28.79 45.95 12.14
N ILE A 68 -28.72 45.10 11.11
CA ILE A 68 -29.32 43.75 11.14
C ILE A 68 -28.66 42.90 12.22
N GLU A 69 -27.33 42.81 12.22
CA GLU A 69 -26.59 42.01 13.19
C GLU A 69 -26.88 42.48 14.63
N ALA A 70 -26.88 43.80 14.89
CA ALA A 70 -27.23 44.35 16.20
C ALA A 70 -28.66 44.00 16.64
N ARG A 71 -29.64 44.03 15.73
CA ARG A 71 -31.03 43.62 16.03
C ARG A 71 -31.14 42.11 16.27
N LEU A 72 -30.45 41.28 15.50
CA LEU A 72 -30.38 39.83 15.71
C LEU A 72 -29.74 39.47 17.05
N LEU A 73 -28.62 40.11 17.41
CA LEU A 73 -27.98 39.96 18.71
C LEU A 73 -28.92 40.41 19.85
N LYS A 74 -29.63 41.52 19.69
CA LYS A 74 -30.64 42.00 20.65
C LYS A 74 -31.83 41.05 20.79
N ALA A 75 -32.18 40.32 19.72
CA ALA A 75 -33.21 39.27 19.72
C ALA A 75 -32.73 37.92 20.30
N GLY A 76 -31.48 37.83 20.78
CA GLY A 76 -30.93 36.64 21.45
C GLY A 76 -30.17 35.67 20.54
N TRP A 77 -29.95 36.01 19.26
CA TRP A 77 -29.07 35.23 18.39
C TRP A 77 -27.60 35.49 18.74
N THR A 78 -26.71 34.51 18.49
CA THR A 78 -25.27 34.67 18.71
C THR A 78 -24.57 35.04 17.40
N LYS A 79 -23.35 35.59 17.48
CA LYS A 79 -22.50 35.79 16.29
C LYS A 79 -22.23 34.49 15.52
N GLN A 80 -22.37 33.32 16.15
CA GLN A 80 -22.28 32.01 15.50
C GLN A 80 -23.49 31.77 14.58
N HIS A 81 -24.71 31.97 15.10
CA HIS A 81 -25.96 31.71 14.37
C HIS A 81 -26.15 32.67 13.17
N ILE A 82 -25.48 33.82 13.19
CA ILE A 82 -25.54 34.85 12.15
C ILE A 82 -24.58 34.54 10.98
N LYS A 83 -23.66 33.58 11.11
CA LYS A 83 -22.80 33.17 9.98
C LYS A 83 -23.59 32.29 8.98
N PRO A 84 -23.76 32.71 7.72
CA PRO A 84 -24.47 31.91 6.73
C PRO A 84 -23.79 30.57 6.44
N SER A 85 -24.59 29.52 6.29
CA SER A 85 -24.13 28.25 5.73
C SER A 85 -23.91 28.38 4.21
N PRO A 86 -23.11 27.50 3.58
CA PRO A 86 -22.93 27.51 2.13
C PRO A 86 -24.24 27.36 1.34
N ASN A 87 -25.25 26.67 1.91
CA ASN A 87 -26.51 26.37 1.23
C ASN A 87 -27.51 27.53 1.23
N ASN A 88 -27.35 28.52 2.11
CA ASN A 88 -28.26 29.66 2.24
C ASN A 88 -27.57 31.02 2.12
N TYR A 89 -26.29 31.03 1.68
CA TYR A 89 -25.48 32.23 1.49
C TYR A 89 -26.14 33.26 0.56
N ASP A 90 -26.71 32.81 -0.55
CA ASP A 90 -27.33 33.69 -1.55
C ASP A 90 -28.61 34.35 -1.02
N GLU A 91 -29.47 33.59 -0.33
CA GLU A 91 -30.70 34.13 0.25
C GLU A 91 -30.42 35.02 1.46
N TRP A 92 -29.44 34.66 2.29
CA TRP A 92 -28.93 35.51 3.36
C TRP A 92 -28.47 36.87 2.83
N ASN A 93 -27.67 36.86 1.74
CA ASN A 93 -27.23 38.09 1.09
C ASN A 93 -28.38 38.86 0.43
N ARG A 94 -29.38 38.20 -0.16
CA ARG A 94 -30.61 38.84 -0.71
C ARG A 94 -31.30 39.70 0.35
N LEU A 95 -31.35 39.25 1.61
CA LEU A 95 -31.96 40.01 2.71
C LEU A 95 -31.04 41.11 3.26
N LEU A 96 -29.74 40.83 3.40
CA LEU A 96 -28.76 41.84 3.84
C LEU A 96 -28.65 43.02 2.87
N LEU A 97 -28.58 42.76 1.57
CA LEU A 97 -28.21 43.73 0.53
C LEU A 97 -29.36 44.62 0.04
N GLN A 98 -30.57 44.55 0.62
CA GLN A 98 -31.66 45.43 0.17
C GLN A 98 -31.31 46.92 0.40
N PRO A 99 -31.52 47.82 -0.57
CA PRO A 99 -31.03 49.21 -0.52
C PRO A 99 -31.77 50.13 0.47
N LYS A 100 -32.86 49.66 1.09
CA LYS A 100 -33.70 50.47 1.98
C LYS A 100 -33.07 50.58 3.38
N PRO A 101 -33.11 51.75 4.04
CA PRO A 101 -32.79 51.85 5.46
C PRO A 101 -33.70 50.96 6.31
N ILE A 102 -33.20 50.45 7.43
CA ILE A 102 -33.98 49.59 8.34
C ILE A 102 -34.73 50.46 9.34
N THR A 103 -36.02 50.63 9.08
CA THR A 103 -37.00 51.11 10.04
C THR A 103 -37.56 49.95 10.85
N ASP A 104 -38.27 50.22 11.94
CA ASP A 104 -38.90 49.16 12.75
C ASP A 104 -39.94 48.37 11.96
N GLN A 105 -40.74 49.01 11.10
CA GLN A 105 -41.68 48.29 10.22
C GLN A 105 -40.95 47.33 9.27
N ILE A 106 -39.87 47.80 8.61
CA ILE A 106 -39.06 46.98 7.71
C ILE A 106 -38.39 45.82 8.46
N TRP A 107 -38.08 46.01 9.75
CA TRP A 107 -37.55 44.96 10.60
C TRP A 107 -38.59 43.88 10.94
N GLU A 108 -39.81 44.26 11.32
CA GLU A 108 -40.90 43.31 11.57
C GLU A 108 -41.25 42.49 10.32
N ASP A 109 -41.13 43.08 9.13
CA ASP A 109 -41.34 42.39 7.84
C ASP A 109 -40.15 41.44 7.50
N LEU A 110 -38.91 41.85 7.77
CA LEU A 110 -37.70 41.08 7.43
C LEU A 110 -37.38 39.94 8.41
N TYR A 111 -37.65 40.12 9.71
CA TYR A 111 -37.25 39.15 10.73
C TYR A 111 -37.83 37.75 10.50
N PRO A 112 -39.09 37.56 10.08
CA PRO A 112 -39.63 36.26 9.69
C PRO A 112 -38.91 35.59 8.52
N GLU A 113 -38.39 36.35 7.53
CA GLU A 113 -37.57 35.78 6.45
C GLU A 113 -36.20 35.30 6.96
N PHE A 114 -35.64 35.95 7.98
CA PHE A 114 -34.38 35.53 8.59
C PHE A 114 -34.49 34.28 9.48
N LEU A 115 -35.63 34.04 10.14
CA LEU A 115 -35.80 32.90 11.07
C LEU A 115 -35.38 31.53 10.51
N PRO A 116 -35.89 31.05 9.34
CA PRO A 116 -35.48 29.75 8.80
C PRO A 116 -33.99 29.72 8.41
N LEU A 117 -33.42 30.86 7.99
CA LEU A 117 -31.99 30.95 7.68
C LEU A 117 -31.14 30.85 8.93
N LEU A 118 -31.55 31.49 10.03
CA LEU A 118 -30.87 31.48 11.33
C LEU A 118 -30.92 30.11 11.99
N GLU A 119 -32.03 29.39 11.88
CA GLU A 119 -32.14 27.99 12.31
C GLU A 119 -31.21 27.08 11.50
N SER A 120 -31.23 27.18 10.17
CA SER A 120 -30.30 26.46 9.28
C SER A 120 -28.84 26.80 9.57
N ASN A 121 -28.52 28.07 9.84
CA ASN A 121 -27.18 28.51 10.22
C ASN A 121 -26.77 27.96 11.58
N LYS A 122 -27.67 27.98 12.57
CA LYS A 122 -27.40 27.43 13.91
C LYS A 122 -27.04 25.95 13.82
N ASP A 123 -27.83 25.16 13.11
CA ASP A 123 -27.57 23.73 12.90
C ASP A 123 -26.29 23.47 12.11
N TYR A 124 -26.01 24.25 11.06
CA TYR A 124 -24.78 24.14 10.28
C TYR A 124 -23.55 24.49 11.11
N ASN A 125 -23.54 25.66 11.77
CA ASN A 125 -22.40 26.11 12.56
C ASN A 125 -22.18 25.18 13.77
N TYR A 126 -23.23 24.72 14.45
CA TYR A 126 -23.10 23.70 15.50
C TYR A 126 -22.40 22.42 15.01
N ARG A 127 -22.69 21.94 13.79
CA ARG A 127 -21.97 20.79 13.19
C ARG A 127 -20.51 21.12 12.86
N ILE A 128 -20.22 22.34 12.38
CA ILE A 128 -18.85 22.79 12.11
C ILE A 128 -18.04 22.93 13.41
N ASP A 129 -18.64 23.51 14.45
CA ASP A 129 -18.03 23.69 15.76
C ASP A 129 -17.77 22.34 16.44
N ASN A 130 -18.76 21.43 16.43
CA ASN A 130 -18.57 20.06 16.91
C ASN A 130 -17.48 19.32 16.13
N LYS A 131 -17.40 19.50 14.79
CA LYS A 131 -16.32 18.93 13.98
C LYS A 131 -14.95 19.54 14.35
N GLY A 132 -14.89 20.85 14.57
CA GLY A 132 -13.68 21.55 15.01
C GLY A 132 -13.18 21.06 16.36
N GLN A 133 -14.06 21.05 17.37
CA GLN A 133 -13.76 20.51 18.71
C GLN A 133 -13.33 19.04 18.64
N ARG A 134 -14.04 18.21 17.86
CA ARG A 134 -13.66 16.81 17.62
C ARG A 134 -12.25 16.68 17.05
N TYR A 135 -11.90 17.52 16.07
CA TYR A 135 -10.56 17.57 15.49
C TYR A 135 -9.51 18.02 16.51
N ASP A 136 -9.79 19.05 17.32
CA ASP A 136 -8.90 19.50 18.39
C ASP A 136 -8.66 18.40 19.44
N ARG A 137 -9.71 17.66 19.83
CA ARG A 137 -9.60 16.48 20.70
C ARG A 137 -8.76 15.36 20.07
N ILE A 138 -8.90 15.10 18.76
CA ILE A 138 -8.01 14.17 18.02
C ILE A 138 -6.56 14.64 18.06
N ASN A 139 -6.29 15.92 17.81
CA ASN A 139 -4.94 16.49 17.83
C ASN A 139 -4.32 16.45 19.24
N LYS A 140 -5.12 16.61 20.29
CA LYS A 140 -4.69 16.48 21.70
C LYS A 140 -4.43 15.03 22.10
N LEU A 141 -5.21 14.08 21.56
CA LEU A 141 -5.08 12.64 21.79
C LEU A 141 -3.88 12.01 21.04
N GLN A 142 -3.62 12.43 19.79
CA GLN A 142 -2.58 11.87 18.94
C GLN A 142 -1.16 11.83 19.56
N PRO A 143 -0.65 12.88 20.25
CA PRO A 143 0.64 12.81 20.94
C PRO A 143 0.61 11.89 22.17
N LEU A 144 -0.54 11.72 22.84
CA LEU A 144 -0.66 10.78 23.97
C LEU A 144 -0.54 9.34 23.47
N VAL A 145 -1.32 8.99 22.44
CA VAL A 145 -1.22 7.72 21.71
C VAL A 145 0.20 7.50 21.15
N SER A 146 0.86 8.54 20.64
CA SER A 146 2.23 8.43 20.14
C SER A 146 3.24 8.12 21.25
N LYS A 147 3.08 8.67 22.47
CA LYS A 147 3.89 8.27 23.63
C LYS A 147 3.73 6.78 23.95
N VAL A 148 2.52 6.22 23.84
CA VAL A 148 2.28 4.78 24.01
C VAL A 148 3.08 3.98 23.00
N ARG A 149 2.92 4.29 21.71
CA ARG A 149 3.61 3.59 20.61
C ARG A 149 5.13 3.64 20.77
N ILE A 150 5.70 4.79 21.14
CA ILE A 150 7.14 4.98 21.34
C ILE A 150 7.64 4.26 22.61
N ALA A 151 6.79 4.07 23.62
CA ALA A 151 7.12 3.33 24.83
C ALA A 151 7.02 1.80 24.67
N LEU A 152 6.42 1.30 23.58
CA LEU A 152 6.46 -0.12 23.26
C LEU A 152 7.89 -0.55 22.90
N PRO A 153 8.37 -1.70 23.40
CA PRO A 153 9.61 -2.28 22.90
C PRO A 153 9.49 -2.60 21.40
N PRO A 154 10.59 -2.56 20.63
CA PRO A 154 10.58 -2.96 19.23
C PRO A 154 10.13 -4.42 19.09
N LEU A 155 9.51 -4.79 17.97
CA LEU A 155 9.20 -6.19 17.64
C LEU A 155 10.50 -6.97 17.47
N VAL A 156 11.43 -6.40 16.70
CA VAL A 156 12.77 -6.93 16.48
C VAL A 156 13.77 -5.79 16.53
N HIS A 157 14.86 -6.03 17.25
CA HIS A 157 16.06 -5.22 17.26
C HIS A 157 17.17 -6.04 16.60
N LEU A 158 17.63 -5.57 15.44
CA LEU A 158 18.75 -6.16 14.71
C LEU A 158 20.02 -5.39 15.04
N ILE A 159 21.07 -6.12 15.41
CA ILE A 159 22.43 -5.59 15.48
C ILE A 159 23.24 -6.22 14.36
N ARG A 160 23.79 -5.42 13.43
CA ARG A 160 24.69 -5.93 12.40
C ARG A 160 25.88 -6.61 13.08
N LYS A 161 26.19 -7.84 12.68
CA LYS A 161 27.37 -8.56 13.13
C LYS A 161 28.57 -8.00 12.37
N ASP A 162 29.12 -6.90 12.89
CA ASP A 162 30.33 -6.31 12.35
C ASP A 162 31.45 -7.35 12.29
N SER A 163 32.25 -7.30 11.22
CA SER A 163 33.45 -8.14 11.09
C SER A 163 34.52 -7.68 12.07
N SER A 164 34.30 -8.01 13.34
CA SER A 164 34.98 -7.53 14.56
C SER A 164 36.44 -8.02 14.73
N ASN A 165 37.19 -8.15 13.63
CA ASN A 165 38.58 -8.60 13.63
C ASN A 165 39.61 -7.48 13.36
N ASN A 166 39.19 -6.25 13.04
CA ASN A 166 40.12 -5.21 12.57
C ASN A 166 40.33 -4.06 13.57
N ASN A 167 41.37 -4.24 14.38
CA ASN A 167 42.29 -3.23 14.93
C ASN A 167 41.78 -1.77 15.07
N PRO A 168 41.55 -1.25 16.29
CA PRO A 168 41.22 0.17 16.50
C PRO A 168 42.36 1.15 16.19
N ALA A 169 43.54 0.67 15.76
CA ALA A 169 44.75 1.47 15.59
C ALA A 169 44.86 2.23 14.25
N ALA A 170 43.92 2.07 13.32
CA ALA A 170 43.98 2.64 11.96
C ALA A 170 42.79 3.55 11.62
N GLN A 171 42.34 4.39 12.57
CA GLN A 171 41.37 5.45 12.28
C GLN A 171 42.01 6.54 11.42
N SER A 172 41.88 6.38 10.10
CA SER A 172 42.39 7.28 9.08
C SER A 172 41.74 8.66 9.19
N THR A 173 42.56 9.72 9.17
CA THR A 173 42.18 11.14 9.14
C THR A 173 41.58 11.55 7.79
N ARG A 174 40.50 10.88 7.36
CA ARG A 174 39.70 11.37 6.23
C ARG A 174 38.86 12.59 6.66
N PRO A 175 38.66 13.58 5.77
CA PRO A 175 37.79 14.73 6.05
C PRO A 175 36.38 14.27 6.46
N ARG A 176 35.73 15.05 7.34
CA ARG A 176 34.31 14.85 7.64
C ARG A 176 33.47 15.13 6.41
N ASP A 177 33.00 14.08 5.75
CA ASP A 177 31.91 14.20 4.79
C ASP A 177 30.64 14.67 5.51
N ILE A 178 29.91 15.58 4.87
CA ILE A 178 28.87 16.41 5.51
C ILE A 178 27.56 15.65 5.75
N PHE A 179 27.43 14.45 5.18
CA PHE A 179 26.27 13.58 5.39
C PHE A 179 26.57 12.62 6.55
N PRO A 180 25.77 12.64 7.64
CA PRO A 180 25.88 11.66 8.71
C PRO A 180 25.51 10.28 8.16
N THR A 181 26.51 9.60 7.63
CA THR A 181 26.42 8.21 7.16
C THR A 181 26.59 7.30 8.37
N ASP A 182 25.79 7.56 9.41
CA ASP A 182 25.54 6.59 10.47
C ASP A 182 24.83 5.42 9.78
N GLN A 183 25.63 4.47 9.31
CA GLN A 183 25.18 3.11 9.05
C GLN A 183 24.75 2.56 10.42
N ASN A 184 23.51 2.87 10.80
CA ASN A 184 22.89 2.36 12.01
C ASN A 184 22.93 0.83 11.95
N SER A 185 23.94 0.26 12.60
CA SER A 185 24.05 -1.18 12.84
C SER A 185 22.97 -1.63 13.81
N ASP A 186 22.38 -0.71 14.58
CA ASP A 186 21.17 -0.81 15.39
C ASP A 186 19.94 -0.46 14.53
N ILE A 187 19.19 -1.48 14.11
CA ILE A 187 17.92 -1.33 13.37
C ILE A 187 16.79 -1.85 14.25
N LYS A 188 15.81 -0.99 14.54
CA LYS A 188 14.63 -1.32 15.37
C LYS A 188 13.37 -1.31 14.51
N VAL A 189 12.74 -2.46 14.38
CA VAL A 189 11.43 -2.59 13.75
C VAL A 189 10.37 -2.48 14.84
N GLU A 190 9.54 -1.45 14.76
CA GLU A 190 8.42 -1.23 15.68
C GLU A 190 7.38 -2.36 15.61
N GLN A 191 6.72 -2.63 16.73
CA GLN A 191 5.55 -3.51 16.74
C GLN A 191 4.38 -2.88 15.96
N PRO A 192 3.50 -3.67 15.32
CA PRO A 192 2.29 -3.15 14.74
C PRO A 192 1.48 -2.37 15.78
N PHE A 193 0.97 -1.21 15.34
CA PHE A 193 0.19 -0.30 16.14
C PHE A 193 -1.01 0.21 15.32
N PRO A 194 -2.22 0.30 15.89
CA PRO A 194 -3.40 0.70 15.14
C PRO A 194 -3.27 2.10 14.52
N SER A 195 -3.80 2.29 13.31
CA SER A 195 -3.90 3.60 12.69
C SER A 195 -4.91 4.49 13.41
N THR A 196 -4.80 5.82 13.29
CA THR A 196 -5.77 6.75 13.88
C THR A 196 -7.20 6.45 13.41
N SER A 197 -7.37 6.03 12.15
CA SER A 197 -8.65 5.60 11.60
C SER A 197 -9.22 4.36 12.31
N GLU A 198 -8.35 3.43 12.73
CA GLU A 198 -8.76 2.26 13.51
C GLU A 198 -9.12 2.65 14.95
N LEU A 199 -8.26 3.43 15.62
CA LEU A 199 -8.48 3.89 17.00
C LEU A 199 -9.79 4.66 17.17
N LEU A 200 -10.17 5.48 16.19
CA LEU A 200 -11.43 6.23 16.21
C LEU A 200 -12.69 5.36 16.08
N THR A 201 -12.55 4.05 15.85
CA THR A 201 -13.66 3.10 15.91
C THR A 201 -13.83 2.41 17.26
N TRP A 202 -12.84 2.53 18.14
CA TRP A 202 -12.86 1.92 19.46
C TRP A 202 -13.74 2.72 20.43
N PRO A 203 -14.70 2.11 21.16
CA PRO A 203 -15.66 2.83 21.99
C PRO A 203 -15.01 3.81 22.98
N MET A 204 -14.01 3.38 23.76
CA MET A 204 -13.35 4.22 24.77
C MET A 204 -12.60 5.43 24.17
N ILE A 205 -12.12 5.33 22.93
CA ILE A 205 -11.52 6.47 22.21
C ILE A 205 -12.60 7.37 21.59
N LYS A 206 -13.66 6.75 21.05
CA LYS A 206 -14.80 7.47 20.49
C LYS A 206 -15.50 8.32 21.55
N ASP A 207 -15.67 7.82 22.76
CA ASP A 207 -16.31 8.57 23.86
C ASP A 207 -15.50 9.81 24.27
N ILE A 208 -14.17 9.78 24.15
CA ILE A 208 -13.29 10.95 24.36
C ILE A 208 -13.40 11.96 23.21
N VAL A 209 -13.51 11.49 21.97
CA VAL A 209 -13.40 12.32 20.77
C VAL A 209 -14.75 12.89 20.31
N ASP A 210 -15.79 12.07 20.32
CA ASP A 210 -17.14 12.43 19.87
C ASP A 210 -18.02 12.99 21.02
N GLY A 211 -17.64 12.77 22.29
CA GLY A 211 -18.35 13.33 23.45
C GLY A 211 -18.05 14.81 23.73
N ASP A 212 -18.90 15.45 24.53
CA ASP A 212 -18.78 16.86 24.98
C ASP A 212 -17.69 17.05 26.06
N VAL A 213 -16.51 16.47 25.83
CA VAL A 213 -15.36 16.55 26.73
C VAL A 213 -14.61 17.87 26.50
N PRO A 214 -14.33 18.69 27.54
CA PRO A 214 -13.45 19.84 27.44
C PRO A 214 -12.04 19.44 26.96
N LEU A 215 -11.37 20.29 26.17
CA LEU A 215 -10.07 19.97 25.56
C LEU A 215 -8.98 19.69 26.62
N GLU A 216 -9.14 20.32 27.79
CA GLU A 216 -8.31 20.17 28.98
C GLU A 216 -8.49 18.81 29.67
N GLU A 217 -9.69 18.22 29.58
CA GLU A 217 -9.99 16.91 30.19
C GLU A 217 -9.49 15.72 29.35
N VAL A 218 -9.25 15.89 28.05
CA VAL A 218 -8.87 14.80 27.12
C VAL A 218 -7.71 13.95 27.64
N GLU A 219 -6.68 14.58 28.19
CA GLU A 219 -5.50 13.88 28.72
C GLU A 219 -5.82 13.09 29.99
N THR A 220 -6.61 13.66 30.90
CA THR A 220 -7.09 12.97 32.10
C THR A 220 -7.99 11.79 31.73
N ARG A 221 -8.92 11.97 30.78
CA ARG A 221 -9.80 10.91 30.29
C ARG A 221 -9.01 9.77 29.63
N PHE A 222 -8.02 10.09 28.80
CA PHE A 222 -7.14 9.09 28.19
C PHE A 222 -6.34 8.30 29.23
N ASN A 223 -5.80 8.98 30.25
CA ASN A 223 -5.08 8.33 31.35
C ASN A 223 -6.01 7.41 32.19
N ASN A 224 -7.28 7.77 32.34
CA ASN A 224 -8.27 6.92 33.04
C ASN A 224 -8.61 5.63 32.29
N ILE A 225 -8.47 5.60 30.94
CA ILE A 225 -8.70 4.40 30.10
C ILE A 225 -7.40 3.71 29.69
N ARG A 226 -6.25 4.07 30.28
CA ARG A 226 -4.92 3.66 29.83
C ARG A 226 -4.75 2.14 29.74
N ASP A 227 -5.17 1.42 30.78
CA ASP A 227 -5.06 -0.04 30.89
C ASP A 227 -6.04 -0.80 29.98
N GLU A 228 -7.16 -0.16 29.61
CA GLU A 228 -8.11 -0.69 28.63
C GLU A 228 -7.55 -0.50 27.22
N PHE A 229 -6.97 0.67 26.93
CA PHE A 229 -6.33 1.00 25.67
C PHE A 229 -5.13 0.07 25.38
N ASP A 230 -4.23 -0.14 26.34
CA ASP A 230 -3.06 -1.00 26.14
C ASP A 230 -3.46 -2.46 25.87
N ARG A 231 -4.48 -2.95 26.59
CA ARG A 231 -5.07 -4.28 26.36
C ARG A 231 -5.69 -4.40 24.97
N ALA A 232 -6.42 -3.38 24.53
CA ALA A 232 -7.02 -3.35 23.19
C ALA A 232 -5.96 -3.31 22.07
N VAL A 233 -4.80 -2.66 22.28
CA VAL A 233 -3.67 -2.69 21.35
C VAL A 233 -3.08 -4.10 21.21
N VAL A 234 -2.94 -4.83 22.32
CA VAL A 234 -2.46 -6.23 22.29
C VAL A 234 -3.48 -7.14 21.60
N GLU A 235 -4.74 -7.12 22.02
CA GLU A 235 -5.80 -7.94 21.42
C GLU A 235 -5.96 -7.66 19.93
N TRP A 236 -5.91 -6.38 19.52
CA TRP A 236 -5.93 -5.98 18.12
C TRP A 236 -4.78 -6.65 17.35
N ARG A 237 -3.55 -6.61 17.85
CA ARG A 237 -2.39 -7.23 17.18
C ARG A 237 -2.54 -8.75 17.06
N ASP A 238 -2.94 -9.42 18.14
CA ASP A 238 -3.17 -10.86 18.15
C ASP A 238 -4.24 -11.27 17.10
N ASN A 239 -5.25 -10.40 16.89
CA ASN A 239 -6.25 -10.57 15.85
C ASN A 239 -5.64 -10.36 14.45
N ILE A 240 -4.79 -9.37 14.22
CA ILE A 240 -4.07 -9.19 12.93
C ILE A 240 -3.21 -10.42 12.59
N GLU A 241 -2.45 -10.92 13.57
CA GLU A 241 -1.58 -12.09 13.36
C GLU A 241 -2.39 -13.34 13.03
N ARG A 242 -3.52 -13.55 13.72
CA ARG A 242 -4.44 -14.66 13.45
C ARG A 242 -5.11 -14.54 12.07
N ASP A 243 -5.53 -13.34 11.69
CA ASP A 243 -6.07 -13.05 10.35
C ASP A 243 -5.04 -13.39 9.26
N LEU A 244 -3.79 -12.91 9.40
CA LEU A 244 -2.71 -13.15 8.45
C LEU A 244 -2.38 -14.65 8.31
N VAL A 245 -2.30 -15.39 9.41
CA VAL A 245 -2.08 -16.85 9.37
C VAL A 245 -3.29 -17.58 8.76
N THR A 246 -4.51 -17.13 9.02
CA THR A 246 -5.72 -17.69 8.40
C THR A 246 -5.69 -17.49 6.88
N ILE A 247 -5.36 -16.28 6.41
CA ILE A 247 -5.20 -15.95 4.98
C ILE A 247 -4.08 -16.79 4.35
N TRP A 248 -2.98 -17.01 5.06
CA TRP A 248 -1.86 -17.82 4.57
C TRP A 248 -2.21 -19.30 4.36
N ASN A 249 -3.05 -19.86 5.23
CA ASN A 249 -3.48 -21.25 5.17
C ASN A 249 -4.67 -21.45 4.20
N THR A 250 -5.51 -20.44 4.02
CA THR A 250 -6.63 -20.45 3.06
C THR A 250 -6.12 -20.69 1.64
N GLY A 251 -6.53 -21.81 1.04
CA GLY A 251 -6.10 -22.24 -0.30
C GLY A 251 -5.09 -23.41 -0.34
N ARG A 252 -4.58 -23.90 0.81
CA ARG A 252 -3.85 -25.18 0.84
C ARG A 252 -4.77 -26.41 0.85
N GLU A 253 -5.95 -26.26 1.45
CA GLU A 253 -6.89 -27.37 1.70
C GLU A 253 -7.50 -27.89 0.38
N ASP A 254 -7.71 -27.01 -0.61
CA ASP A 254 -8.24 -27.37 -1.93
C ASP A 254 -7.26 -28.20 -2.80
N GLU A 255 -5.95 -28.16 -2.51
CA GLU A 255 -4.93 -28.91 -3.28
C GLU A 255 -4.85 -30.39 -2.85
N ASP A 256 -4.89 -30.67 -1.53
CA ASP A 256 -4.65 -32.02 -0.96
C ASP A 256 -5.83 -33.00 -1.21
N ASP A 257 -7.07 -32.49 -1.20
CA ASP A 257 -8.28 -33.29 -1.43
C ASP A 257 -8.43 -33.81 -2.89
N THR A 258 -7.70 -33.22 -3.84
CA THR A 258 -7.76 -33.62 -5.26
C THR A 258 -6.83 -34.78 -5.64
N GLU A 259 -5.74 -35.03 -4.90
CA GLU A 259 -4.84 -36.16 -5.21
C GLU A 259 -5.31 -37.50 -4.62
N THR A 260 -6.06 -37.51 -3.52
CA THR A 260 -6.45 -38.77 -2.85
C THR A 260 -7.70 -39.45 -3.42
N SER A 261 -8.50 -38.76 -4.24
CA SER A 261 -9.85 -39.20 -4.64
C SER A 261 -9.94 -39.99 -5.96
N THR A 262 -8.88 -40.07 -6.77
CA THR A 262 -8.90 -40.71 -8.12
C THR A 262 -8.45 -42.18 -8.18
N SER A 263 -8.07 -42.82 -7.07
CA SER A 263 -7.45 -44.16 -7.08
C SER A 263 -8.42 -45.37 -6.96
N LYS A 264 -9.75 -45.15 -6.94
CA LYS A 264 -10.75 -46.22 -6.77
C LYS A 264 -11.97 -46.14 -7.69
N GLU A 265 -11.75 -46.15 -9.00
CA GLU A 265 -12.76 -46.74 -9.88
C GLU A 265 -12.17 -47.64 -10.96
N LYS A 266 -12.84 -48.78 -11.17
CA LYS A 266 -12.47 -49.77 -12.18
C LYS A 266 -12.91 -49.25 -13.54
N GLU A 267 -12.04 -49.26 -14.55
CA GLU A 267 -12.50 -49.74 -15.84
C GLU A 267 -11.43 -50.40 -16.71
N LYS A 268 -11.92 -51.35 -17.53
CA LYS A 268 -11.15 -52.34 -18.28
C LYS A 268 -11.27 -52.00 -19.77
N GLY A 269 -10.69 -50.87 -20.17
CA GLY A 269 -10.76 -50.30 -21.52
C GLY A 269 -9.52 -50.59 -22.36
N LYS A 270 -9.68 -50.75 -23.68
CA LYS A 270 -8.65 -51.19 -24.63
C LYS A 270 -8.41 -50.14 -25.71
N SER A 271 -7.17 -50.07 -26.21
CA SER A 271 -6.69 -49.45 -27.47
C SER A 271 -6.66 -47.91 -27.61
N ASP A 272 -5.43 -47.42 -27.83
CA ASP A 272 -5.00 -46.51 -28.91
C ASP A 272 -5.54 -45.08 -29.04
N ALA A 273 -4.75 -44.08 -28.59
CA ALA A 273 -4.47 -42.84 -29.36
C ALA A 273 -3.30 -41.99 -28.79
N ARG A 274 -2.09 -42.25 -29.27
CA ARG A 274 -1.06 -41.27 -29.70
C ARG A 274 -1.19 -39.79 -29.22
N MET A 275 -0.45 -39.40 -28.19
CA MET A 275 0.01 -38.01 -27.99
C MET A 275 1.54 -37.91 -28.07
N ALA A 276 2.03 -36.78 -28.59
CA ALA A 276 3.45 -36.58 -28.88
C ALA A 276 4.24 -36.19 -27.62
N ARG A 277 5.34 -36.92 -27.35
CA ARG A 277 6.34 -36.52 -26.35
C ARG A 277 7.28 -35.44 -26.92
N PRO A 278 7.70 -34.44 -26.12
CA PRO A 278 8.85 -33.61 -26.45
C PRO A 278 10.13 -34.46 -26.55
N ASN A 279 11.02 -34.06 -27.46
CA ASN A 279 12.15 -34.89 -27.89
C ASN A 279 13.39 -34.69 -26.99
N THR A 280 13.47 -35.39 -25.86
CA THR A 280 14.68 -35.44 -25.03
C THR A 280 15.78 -36.27 -25.70
N ARG A 281 16.78 -35.60 -26.27
CA ARG A 281 17.99 -36.25 -26.79
C ARG A 281 18.86 -36.76 -25.63
N ASN A 282 18.88 -38.07 -25.44
CA ASN A 282 19.79 -38.72 -24.50
C ASN A 282 21.25 -38.57 -24.97
N ALA A 283 22.05 -37.81 -24.21
CA ALA A 283 23.50 -37.84 -24.32
C ALA A 283 24.05 -39.05 -23.54
N ARG A 284 24.79 -39.93 -24.24
CA ARG A 284 25.40 -41.14 -23.67
C ARG A 284 26.67 -40.75 -22.90
N VAL A 285 26.57 -40.57 -21.59
CA VAL A 285 27.73 -40.30 -20.72
C VAL A 285 28.45 -41.61 -20.39
N SER A 286 29.73 -41.67 -20.76
CA SER A 286 30.62 -42.77 -20.39
C SER A 286 31.04 -42.64 -18.92
N THR A 287 30.96 -43.74 -18.19
CA THR A 287 31.65 -43.90 -16.89
C THR A 287 33.16 -43.82 -17.09
N GLY A 288 33.84 -42.90 -16.40
CA GLY A 288 35.30 -42.86 -16.41
C GLY A 288 35.93 -41.70 -15.61
N THR A 289 36.75 -42.09 -14.62
CA THR A 289 37.81 -41.30 -14.00
C THR A 289 37.42 -40.29 -12.91
N SER A 290 37.96 -40.52 -11.71
CA SER A 290 37.98 -39.60 -10.58
C SER A 290 38.82 -38.35 -10.90
N GLY A 291 38.15 -37.27 -11.27
CA GLY A 291 38.75 -35.93 -11.40
C GLY A 291 38.67 -35.16 -10.09
N SER A 292 39.77 -34.49 -9.73
CA SER A 292 39.84 -33.54 -8.62
C SER A 292 38.63 -32.59 -8.62
N THR A 293 37.95 -32.45 -7.48
CA THR A 293 36.88 -31.48 -7.27
C THR A 293 37.48 -30.07 -7.21
N SER A 294 37.77 -29.52 -8.38
CA SER A 294 37.97 -28.08 -8.55
C SER A 294 36.69 -27.39 -8.08
N SER A 295 36.76 -26.78 -6.90
CA SER A 295 35.72 -25.88 -6.37
C SER A 295 35.40 -24.85 -7.45
N SER A 296 34.28 -25.04 -8.15
CA SER A 296 33.71 -24.01 -8.99
C SER A 296 33.28 -22.92 -8.03
N ASN A 297 34.09 -21.86 -7.95
CA ASN A 297 33.83 -20.67 -7.16
C ASN A 297 32.64 -19.92 -7.77
N SER A 298 31.44 -20.50 -7.62
CA SER A 298 30.18 -19.80 -7.76
C SER A 298 30.28 -18.61 -6.81
N THR A 299 30.19 -17.40 -7.36
CA THR A 299 30.16 -16.16 -6.60
C THR A 299 28.84 -16.07 -5.86
N GLN A 300 28.73 -16.88 -4.81
CA GLN A 300 27.59 -16.91 -3.91
C GLN A 300 27.41 -15.53 -3.31
N LEU A 301 26.16 -15.05 -3.33
CA LEU A 301 25.81 -13.75 -2.81
C LEU A 301 26.02 -13.72 -1.28
N VAL A 302 27.14 -13.13 -0.84
CA VAL A 302 27.47 -12.99 0.58
C VAL A 302 26.70 -11.80 1.14
N LEU A 303 25.67 -12.08 1.94
CA LEU A 303 24.87 -11.05 2.61
C LEU A 303 25.44 -10.78 4.02
N PRO A 304 25.43 -9.52 4.50
CA PRO A 304 25.69 -9.18 5.90
C PRO A 304 24.90 -10.06 6.88
N GLU A 305 25.55 -10.47 7.98
CA GLU A 305 24.88 -11.16 9.09
C GLU A 305 24.36 -10.15 10.11
N PHE A 306 23.24 -10.48 10.75
CA PHE A 306 22.65 -9.73 11.86
C PHE A 306 22.46 -10.66 13.05
N ILE A 307 22.47 -10.07 14.24
CA ILE A 307 21.99 -10.70 15.48
C ILE A 307 20.61 -10.10 15.73
N ALA A 308 19.58 -10.91 15.53
CA ALA A 308 18.20 -10.52 15.82
C ALA A 308 17.86 -10.77 17.29
N THR A 309 17.29 -9.74 17.93
CA THR A 309 16.69 -9.82 19.26
C THR A 309 15.20 -9.53 19.11
N TYR A 310 14.36 -10.53 19.35
CA TYR A 310 12.92 -10.47 19.24
C TYR A 310 12.30 -10.17 20.61
N THR A 311 11.22 -9.39 20.64
CA THR A 311 10.45 -9.16 21.88
C THR A 311 9.26 -10.13 21.95
N MET A 312 9.13 -10.82 23.07
CA MET A 312 8.05 -11.76 23.36
C MET A 312 6.82 -11.03 23.94
N PRO A 313 5.61 -11.65 23.94
CA PRO A 313 4.38 -10.99 24.40
C PRO A 313 4.40 -10.54 25.87
N ASP A 314 5.25 -11.12 26.71
CA ASP A 314 5.45 -10.72 28.12
C ASP A 314 6.43 -9.55 28.29
N GLY A 315 6.97 -9.01 27.19
CA GLY A 315 7.94 -7.92 27.18
C GLY A 315 9.39 -8.35 27.38
N THR A 316 9.68 -9.63 27.60
CA THR A 316 11.05 -10.16 27.61
C THR A 316 11.59 -10.33 26.20
N THR A 317 12.90 -10.60 26.05
CA THR A 317 13.54 -10.74 24.74
C THR A 317 14.28 -12.07 24.56
N THR A 318 14.35 -12.52 23.32
CA THR A 318 15.07 -13.74 22.89
C THR A 318 15.84 -13.49 21.60
N THR A 319 16.91 -14.24 21.35
CA THR A 319 17.60 -14.28 20.05
C THR A 319 17.19 -15.47 19.18
N ASN A 320 16.40 -16.40 19.71
CA ASN A 320 15.90 -17.58 18.99
C ASN A 320 14.47 -17.34 18.52
N ILE A 321 14.26 -17.27 17.21
CA ILE A 321 12.92 -17.12 16.62
C ILE A 321 11.95 -18.24 17.05
N SER A 322 12.47 -19.44 17.34
CA SER A 322 11.67 -20.60 17.76
C SER A 322 10.96 -20.43 19.11
N ASP A 323 11.37 -19.44 19.92
CA ASP A 323 10.73 -19.14 21.21
C ASP A 323 9.49 -18.23 21.04
N LEU A 324 9.29 -17.64 19.85
CA LEU A 324 8.10 -16.84 19.54
C LEU A 324 6.86 -17.70 19.31
N SER A 325 5.69 -17.08 19.26
CA SER A 325 4.46 -17.76 18.83
C SER A 325 4.62 -18.38 17.43
N SER A 326 3.97 -19.50 17.16
CA SER A 326 3.99 -20.14 15.84
C SER A 326 3.48 -19.21 14.72
N ASN A 327 2.58 -18.28 15.06
CA ASN A 327 2.13 -17.22 14.16
C ASN A 327 3.28 -16.27 13.80
N LEU A 328 4.00 -15.72 14.80
CA LEU A 328 5.14 -14.84 14.55
C LEU A 328 6.28 -15.57 13.82
N GLN A 329 6.58 -16.82 14.18
CA GLN A 329 7.56 -17.65 13.47
C GLN A 329 7.26 -17.79 11.97
N LEU A 330 5.97 -17.92 11.61
CA LEU A 330 5.54 -17.97 10.23
C LEU A 330 5.60 -16.58 9.57
N LEU A 331 4.95 -15.59 10.17
CA LEU A 331 4.76 -14.26 9.58
C LEU A 331 6.07 -13.48 9.41
N LEU A 332 7.07 -13.72 10.27
CA LEU A 332 8.37 -13.06 10.19
C LEU A 332 9.29 -13.65 9.11
N ARG A 333 8.93 -14.72 8.38
CA ARG A 333 9.80 -15.28 7.33
C ARG A 333 9.86 -14.39 6.09
N ALA A 334 11.04 -14.27 5.48
CA ALA A 334 11.21 -13.47 4.26
C ALA A 334 10.58 -14.09 3.00
N ASP A 335 10.04 -15.32 3.09
CA ASP A 335 9.26 -15.99 2.03
C ASP A 335 7.74 -16.03 2.31
N THR A 336 7.26 -15.36 3.35
CA THR A 336 5.82 -15.24 3.66
C THR A 336 5.27 -13.94 3.08
N MET A 337 4.83 -14.01 1.81
CA MET A 337 4.39 -12.86 1.03
C MET A 337 2.86 -12.80 0.91
N PHE A 338 2.31 -11.61 1.06
CA PHE A 338 0.89 -11.29 0.86
C PHE A 338 0.70 -10.28 -0.27
N THR A 339 -0.47 -10.23 -0.88
CA THR A 339 -0.83 -9.24 -1.90
C THR A 339 -2.21 -8.63 -1.64
N ASN A 340 -2.43 -7.41 -2.14
CA ASN A 340 -3.63 -6.61 -1.92
C ASN A 340 -4.01 -5.91 -3.22
N ASP A 341 -5.28 -6.02 -3.62
CA ASP A 341 -5.83 -5.46 -4.86
C ASP A 341 -5.63 -3.92 -5.00
N GLY A 342 -5.27 -3.21 -3.92
CA GLY A 342 -5.17 -1.74 -3.88
C GLY A 342 -3.81 -1.12 -3.52
N PHE A 343 -2.75 -1.88 -3.20
CA PHE A 343 -1.46 -1.30 -2.76
C PHE A 343 -0.24 -2.04 -3.32
N ILE A 344 0.80 -1.28 -3.71
CA ILE A 344 1.91 -1.75 -4.57
C ILE A 344 3.22 -2.04 -3.79
N LEU A 345 3.32 -1.68 -2.50
CA LEU A 345 4.64 -1.34 -1.92
C LEU A 345 5.13 -2.17 -0.72
N ARG A 346 4.33 -3.06 -0.12
CA ARG A 346 4.72 -3.82 1.09
C ARG A 346 3.99 -5.16 1.12
N HIS A 347 4.71 -6.26 1.30
CA HIS A 347 4.18 -7.62 1.12
C HIS A 347 4.43 -8.56 2.31
N THR A 348 5.32 -8.19 3.24
CA THR A 348 5.70 -9.00 4.42
C THR A 348 5.18 -8.42 5.75
N TYR A 349 5.11 -9.22 6.81
CA TYR A 349 4.83 -8.73 8.17
C TYR A 349 6.12 -8.17 8.82
N PRO A 350 6.04 -7.06 9.59
CA PRO A 350 4.87 -6.24 9.91
C PRO A 350 4.53 -5.18 8.85
N ALA A 351 5.32 -5.04 7.78
CA ALA A 351 5.21 -3.98 6.78
C ALA A 351 3.85 -3.91 6.05
N ILE A 352 3.17 -5.05 5.85
CA ILE A 352 1.84 -5.15 5.22
C ILE A 352 0.73 -4.45 6.01
N ILE A 353 0.93 -4.22 7.31
CA ILE A 353 -0.07 -3.58 8.17
C ILE A 353 -0.05 -2.07 7.91
N PRO A 354 -1.22 -1.43 7.69
CA PRO A 354 -1.30 0.02 7.51
C PRO A 354 -0.67 0.76 8.68
N ARG A 355 0.54 1.32 8.48
CA ARG A 355 1.23 2.09 9.51
C ARG A 355 0.36 3.29 9.90
N ALA A 356 0.26 3.57 11.20
CA ALA A 356 -0.22 4.85 11.70
C ALA A 356 0.68 5.97 11.13
N VAL A 357 0.16 6.69 10.13
CA VAL A 357 0.95 7.49 9.19
C VAL A 357 1.70 8.60 9.93
N GLN A 358 3.02 8.67 9.70
CA GLN A 358 3.86 9.79 10.11
C GLN A 358 4.43 10.59 8.92
N LEU A 359 4.22 10.16 7.68
CA LEU A 359 4.73 10.86 6.51
C LEU A 359 3.77 11.97 6.07
N ALA A 360 4.27 13.21 6.14
CA ALA A 360 3.80 14.41 5.45
C ALA A 360 2.28 14.59 5.38
N ARG A 361 1.73 15.41 6.30
CA ARG A 361 0.38 16.00 6.24
C ARG A 361 0.03 16.34 4.78
N VAL A 362 -0.96 15.66 4.19
CA VAL A 362 -1.29 15.84 2.77
C VAL A 362 -1.93 17.22 2.61
N ILE A 363 -1.13 18.21 2.22
CA ILE A 363 -1.54 19.61 2.15
C ILE A 363 -2.66 19.74 1.12
N GLY A 364 -3.87 20.05 1.57
CA GLY A 364 -5.06 20.21 0.72
C GLY A 364 -5.87 18.94 0.46
N GLY A 365 -5.50 17.78 1.04
CA GLY A 365 -6.32 16.57 0.96
C GLY A 365 -7.47 16.57 1.98
N PRO A 366 -8.58 15.82 1.73
CA PRO A 366 -9.57 15.53 2.74
C PRO A 366 -8.93 15.00 4.03
N GLU A 367 -9.28 15.61 5.15
CA GLU A 367 -8.67 15.44 6.47
C GLU A 367 -8.55 13.96 6.90
N GLU A 368 -9.58 13.19 6.58
CA GLU A 368 -9.73 11.75 6.81
C GLU A 368 -8.60 10.89 6.19
N LEU A 369 -7.98 11.34 5.10
CA LEU A 369 -6.87 10.63 4.46
C LEU A 369 -5.60 10.62 5.33
N ASN A 370 -5.45 11.58 6.25
CA ASN A 370 -4.28 11.67 7.13
C ASN A 370 -4.33 10.66 8.29
N TYR A 371 -5.48 10.02 8.55
CA TYR A 371 -5.63 9.08 9.66
C TYR A 371 -5.14 7.66 9.37
N GLY A 372 -4.63 7.42 8.16
CA GLY A 372 -4.26 6.09 7.67
C GLY A 372 -5.48 5.23 7.32
N SER A 373 -5.23 4.05 6.76
CA SER A 373 -6.28 3.06 6.50
C SER A 373 -6.53 2.17 7.72
N ARG A 374 -7.76 1.70 7.87
CA ARG A 374 -8.13 0.61 8.78
C ARG A 374 -7.56 -0.72 8.32
N TRP A 375 -7.38 -1.66 9.24
CA TRP A 375 -7.10 -3.04 8.86
C TRP A 375 -8.30 -3.63 8.11
N ASN A 376 -8.03 -4.42 7.06
CA ASN A 376 -9.07 -5.15 6.35
C ASN A 376 -8.50 -6.40 5.69
N SER A 377 -8.56 -7.52 6.42
CA SER A 377 -8.16 -8.85 5.98
C SER A 377 -8.86 -9.32 4.70
N THR A 378 -10.10 -8.88 4.43
CA THR A 378 -10.85 -9.30 3.22
C THR A 378 -10.27 -8.80 1.89
N LYS A 379 -9.38 -7.80 1.93
CA LYS A 379 -8.66 -7.28 0.75
C LYS A 379 -7.29 -7.92 0.53
N LEU A 380 -6.85 -8.74 1.48
CA LEU A 380 -5.54 -9.36 1.47
C LEU A 380 -5.66 -10.81 1.03
N ARG A 381 -4.69 -11.27 0.25
CA ARG A 381 -4.53 -12.66 -0.17
C ARG A 381 -3.10 -13.09 0.09
N ARG A 382 -2.88 -14.39 0.21
CA ARG A 382 -1.53 -14.96 0.08
C ARG A 382 -1.03 -14.72 -1.35
N ASP A 383 0.24 -14.40 -1.51
CA ASP A 383 0.89 -14.29 -2.81
C ASP A 383 1.79 -15.51 -3.03
N ASP A 384 1.21 -16.55 -3.63
CA ASP A 384 1.88 -17.83 -3.85
C ASP A 384 3.08 -17.73 -4.80
N GLU A 385 2.99 -16.90 -5.84
CA GLU A 385 4.08 -16.71 -6.79
C GLU A 385 5.25 -15.97 -6.13
N SER A 386 4.99 -14.83 -5.47
CA SER A 386 6.04 -14.10 -4.75
C SER A 386 6.63 -14.94 -3.61
N SER A 387 5.81 -15.72 -2.89
CA SER A 387 6.30 -16.61 -1.81
C SER A 387 7.20 -17.72 -2.33
N ALA A 388 6.82 -18.39 -3.43
CA ALA A 388 7.63 -19.43 -4.05
C ALA A 388 8.96 -18.88 -4.58
N ILE A 389 8.94 -17.69 -5.19
CA ILE A 389 10.13 -17.00 -5.69
C ILE A 389 11.03 -16.56 -4.55
N ALA A 390 10.49 -15.93 -3.50
CA ALA A 390 11.25 -15.55 -2.32
C ALA A 390 11.96 -16.77 -1.69
N LYS A 391 11.24 -17.88 -1.51
CA LYS A 391 11.79 -19.13 -0.98
C LYS A 391 12.96 -19.67 -1.80
N GLU A 392 12.85 -19.66 -3.12
CA GLU A 392 13.93 -20.14 -4.01
C GLU A 392 15.13 -19.17 -4.05
N LEU A 393 14.88 -17.85 -4.04
CA LEU A 393 15.95 -16.86 -3.90
C LEU A 393 16.69 -16.99 -2.56
N LEU A 394 15.97 -17.22 -1.45
CA LEU A 394 16.55 -17.48 -0.13
C LEU A 394 17.35 -18.78 -0.09
N SER A 395 16.86 -19.83 -0.76
CA SER A 395 17.58 -21.11 -0.93
C SER A 395 18.93 -20.88 -1.61
N ARG A 396 18.96 -20.12 -2.72
CA ARG A 396 20.16 -19.82 -3.51
C ARG A 396 21.23 -19.02 -2.77
N VAL A 397 20.85 -18.16 -1.82
CA VAL A 397 21.83 -17.45 -0.96
C VAL A 397 22.26 -18.28 0.25
N GLY A 398 21.64 -19.44 0.49
CA GLY A 398 21.88 -20.26 1.68
C GLY A 398 21.23 -19.71 2.95
N ARG A 399 20.13 -18.95 2.83
CA ARG A 399 19.38 -18.35 3.94
C ARG A 399 17.88 -18.67 3.90
N SER A 400 17.53 -19.94 3.72
CA SER A 400 16.14 -20.42 3.73
C SER A 400 15.35 -20.14 5.03
N GLY A 401 16.03 -19.77 6.12
CA GLY A 401 15.43 -19.35 7.39
C GLY A 401 15.49 -17.85 7.67
N ALA A 402 15.86 -16.99 6.71
CA ALA A 402 15.91 -15.54 6.94
C ALA A 402 14.54 -14.95 7.24
N THR A 403 14.53 -13.92 8.09
CA THR A 403 13.33 -13.12 8.38
C THR A 403 13.12 -11.99 7.38
N SER A 404 11.87 -11.58 7.20
CA SER A 404 11.49 -10.38 6.42
C SER A 404 12.23 -9.15 6.93
N ILE A 405 12.41 -9.05 8.25
CA ILE A 405 13.06 -7.94 8.93
C ILE A 405 14.58 -7.90 8.68
N GLU A 406 15.28 -9.04 8.72
CA GLU A 406 16.69 -9.10 8.30
C GLU A 406 16.86 -8.69 6.84
N MET A 407 15.90 -9.06 5.97
CA MET A 407 15.94 -8.71 4.56
C MET A 407 15.50 -7.26 4.27
N GLU A 408 14.65 -6.65 5.11
CA GLU A 408 14.35 -5.20 5.08
C GLU A 408 15.57 -4.39 5.55
N ALA A 409 16.30 -4.86 6.56
CA ALA A 409 17.53 -4.25 7.07
C ALA A 409 18.72 -4.27 6.11
N LEU A 410 18.71 -5.19 5.14
CA LEU A 410 19.63 -5.15 4.00
C LEU A 410 19.36 -3.97 3.04
N GLY A 411 18.20 -3.32 3.14
CA GLY A 411 17.88 -2.07 2.46
C GLY A 411 17.70 -2.18 0.95
N GLY A 412 17.67 -1.02 0.28
CA GLY A 412 17.60 -0.91 -1.19
C GLY A 412 18.95 -1.14 -1.86
N ASN A 413 19.61 -2.25 -1.57
CA ASN A 413 21.01 -2.53 -1.95
C ASN A 413 21.17 -3.73 -2.90
N PHE A 414 20.08 -4.37 -3.32
CA PHE A 414 20.12 -5.48 -4.25
C PHE A 414 20.13 -4.99 -5.69
N ARG A 415 21.14 -5.35 -6.48
CA ARG A 415 21.14 -5.15 -7.94
C ARG A 415 20.79 -6.47 -8.63
N CYS A 416 19.78 -6.48 -9.49
CA CYS A 416 19.52 -7.66 -10.32
C CYS A 416 20.69 -7.90 -11.28
N MET A 417 21.23 -9.11 -11.33
CA MET A 417 22.36 -9.48 -12.20
C MET A 417 21.93 -10.19 -13.48
N ARG A 418 20.61 -10.20 -13.75
CA ARG A 418 19.97 -10.87 -14.89
C ARG A 418 19.30 -9.91 -15.88
N CYS A 419 19.20 -8.64 -15.50
CA CYS A 419 18.93 -7.53 -16.40
C CYS A 419 19.48 -6.21 -15.82
N ASN A 420 19.93 -5.29 -16.67
CA ASN A 420 20.41 -3.97 -16.29
C ASN A 420 19.28 -3.02 -15.87
N ARG A 421 18.71 -3.26 -14.68
CA ARG A 421 17.79 -2.32 -14.03
C ARG A 421 18.57 -1.18 -13.38
N THR A 422 18.17 0.04 -13.71
CA THR A 422 18.84 1.30 -13.35
C THR A 422 18.71 1.71 -11.89
N LEU A 423 18.03 0.92 -11.05
CA LEU A 423 17.82 1.19 -9.64
C LEU A 423 18.08 -0.10 -8.88
N THR A 424 18.70 0.02 -7.71
CA THR A 424 18.75 -1.05 -6.73
C THR A 424 17.35 -1.30 -6.14
N ASP A 425 17.10 -2.55 -5.79
CA ASP A 425 15.87 -3.03 -5.19
C ASP A 425 16.04 -3.27 -3.69
N THR A 426 14.95 -3.16 -2.94
CA THR A 426 14.80 -3.86 -1.64
C THR A 426 14.57 -5.35 -1.88
N TRP A 427 14.64 -6.17 -0.83
CA TRP A 427 14.27 -7.58 -0.93
C TRP A 427 12.88 -7.80 -1.57
N GLU A 428 11.85 -7.10 -1.07
CA GLU A 428 10.48 -7.21 -1.60
C GLU A 428 10.41 -6.80 -3.08
N ASN A 429 11.08 -5.71 -3.48
CA ASN A 429 11.15 -5.27 -4.87
C ASN A 429 11.87 -6.28 -5.78
N LEU A 430 12.91 -6.95 -5.27
CA LEU A 430 13.63 -7.99 -6.00
C LEU A 430 12.74 -9.22 -6.22
N VAL A 431 11.99 -9.66 -5.19
CA VAL A 431 11.02 -10.76 -5.32
C VAL A 431 9.93 -10.42 -6.34
N MET A 432 9.29 -9.24 -6.19
CA MET A 432 8.28 -8.75 -7.14
C MET A 432 8.82 -8.67 -8.58
N HIS A 433 10.07 -8.24 -8.74
CA HIS A 433 10.73 -8.15 -10.04
C HIS A 433 10.87 -9.53 -10.69
N PHE A 434 11.34 -10.54 -9.97
CA PHE A 434 11.43 -11.90 -10.49
C PHE A 434 10.03 -12.48 -10.81
N GLY A 435 9.01 -12.22 -9.97
CA GLY A 435 7.62 -12.62 -10.25
C GLY A 435 7.05 -12.00 -11.51
N LYS A 436 7.27 -10.69 -11.70
CA LYS A 436 6.88 -9.99 -12.93
C LYS A 436 7.56 -10.58 -14.17
N GLU A 437 8.86 -10.82 -14.12
CA GLU A 437 9.61 -11.36 -15.26
C GLU A 437 9.20 -12.81 -15.58
N GLN A 438 8.94 -13.64 -14.56
CA GLN A 438 8.40 -14.99 -14.76
C GLN A 438 6.98 -14.98 -15.34
N THR A 439 6.10 -14.09 -14.85
CA THR A 439 4.77 -13.86 -15.44
C THR A 439 4.86 -13.45 -16.91
N GLN A 440 5.73 -12.50 -17.25
CA GLN A 440 5.95 -12.07 -18.63
C GLN A 440 6.53 -13.20 -19.50
N TYR A 441 7.42 -14.03 -18.96
CA TYR A 441 7.91 -15.23 -19.64
C TYR A 441 6.77 -16.22 -19.96
N ARG A 442 5.86 -16.51 -19.01
CA ARG A 442 4.70 -17.39 -19.24
C ARG A 442 3.80 -16.85 -20.34
N GLN A 443 3.43 -15.57 -20.29
CA GLN A 443 2.66 -14.89 -21.34
C GLN A 443 3.36 -14.96 -22.71
N GLY A 444 4.70 -14.81 -22.71
CA GLY A 444 5.52 -14.96 -23.90
C GLY A 444 5.45 -16.37 -24.51
N GLN A 445 5.52 -17.41 -23.67
CA GLN A 445 5.39 -18.81 -24.10
C GLN A 445 3.99 -19.13 -24.63
N GLU A 446 2.94 -18.69 -23.95
CA GLU A 446 1.55 -18.85 -24.41
C GLU A 446 1.35 -18.23 -25.80
N LYS A 447 1.91 -17.04 -26.02
CA LYS A 447 1.84 -16.35 -27.31
C LYS A 447 2.62 -17.07 -28.42
N ILE A 448 3.79 -17.62 -28.11
CA ILE A 448 4.58 -18.46 -29.04
C ILE A 448 3.81 -19.73 -29.43
N GLN A 449 3.13 -20.37 -28.47
CA GLN A 449 2.32 -21.56 -28.72
C GLN A 449 1.06 -21.26 -29.52
N ALA A 450 0.41 -20.11 -29.27
CA ALA A 450 -0.79 -19.68 -30.00
C ALA A 450 -0.51 -19.23 -31.44
N ASP A 451 0.68 -18.72 -31.74
CA ASP A 451 1.08 -18.27 -33.08
C ASP A 451 2.54 -18.69 -33.41
N PRO A 452 2.78 -19.97 -33.71
CA PRO A 452 4.12 -20.46 -34.06
C PRO A 452 4.62 -19.91 -35.41
N GLY A 453 3.71 -19.45 -36.28
CA GLY A 453 4.03 -18.90 -37.60
C GLY A 453 4.73 -17.54 -37.54
N ARG A 454 4.50 -16.76 -36.47
CA ARG A 454 5.18 -15.47 -36.23
C ARG A 454 6.69 -15.59 -35.99
N GLY A 455 7.21 -16.76 -35.62
CA GLY A 455 8.62 -16.92 -35.25
C GLY A 455 9.02 -16.07 -34.04
N PHE A 456 8.10 -15.89 -33.08
CA PHE A 456 8.40 -15.19 -31.82
C PHE A 456 9.47 -15.95 -31.01
N ILE A 457 10.31 -15.19 -30.30
CA ILE A 457 11.33 -15.70 -29.38
C ILE A 457 11.16 -14.91 -28.08
N TYR A 458 11.08 -15.63 -26.96
CA TYR A 458 10.99 -15.06 -25.61
C TYR A 458 11.71 -16.00 -24.64
N ASN A 459 12.96 -15.70 -24.30
CA ASN A 459 13.79 -16.53 -23.43
C ASN A 459 13.50 -16.24 -21.95
N ASN A 460 13.71 -17.22 -21.08
CA ASN A 460 13.61 -17.00 -19.63
C ASN A 460 14.93 -16.43 -19.08
N THR A 461 15.02 -15.10 -18.97
CA THR A 461 16.19 -14.44 -18.36
C THR A 461 16.24 -14.63 -16.84
N HIS A 462 15.09 -14.75 -16.18
CA HIS A 462 14.92 -14.80 -14.72
C HIS A 462 14.56 -16.19 -14.16
N GLY A 463 14.91 -17.25 -14.89
CA GLY A 463 14.59 -18.64 -14.54
C GLY A 463 15.33 -19.13 -13.29
N LEU A 464 14.58 -19.56 -12.26
CA LEU A 464 15.15 -20.07 -11.01
C LEU A 464 15.26 -21.60 -10.98
N GLY A 465 15.39 -22.26 -12.15
CA GLY A 465 15.66 -23.70 -12.23
C GLY A 465 17.06 -24.07 -11.73
N PRO A 466 17.26 -25.25 -11.12
CA PRO A 466 18.55 -25.66 -10.53
C PRO A 466 19.71 -25.71 -11.53
N GLU A 467 19.43 -25.80 -12.82
CA GLU A 467 20.39 -25.71 -13.92
C GLU A 467 20.92 -24.28 -14.19
N ASP A 468 20.21 -23.24 -13.74
CA ASP A 468 20.63 -21.85 -13.95
C ASP A 468 21.55 -21.37 -12.82
N THR A 469 22.86 -21.61 -13.00
CA THR A 469 23.92 -21.23 -12.07
C THR A 469 24.32 -19.75 -12.16
N ARG A 470 23.64 -18.92 -12.97
CA ARG A 470 23.99 -17.49 -13.09
C ARG A 470 23.60 -16.75 -11.81
N PRO A 471 24.43 -15.81 -11.32
CA PRO A 471 24.07 -14.97 -10.18
C PRO A 471 22.75 -14.26 -10.47
N PHE A 472 21.84 -14.27 -9.50
CA PHE A 472 20.52 -13.65 -9.66
C PHE A 472 20.55 -12.18 -9.23
N ALA A 473 21.34 -11.86 -8.21
CA ALA A 473 21.56 -10.52 -7.71
C ALA A 473 22.99 -10.35 -7.17
N GLU A 474 23.38 -9.08 -7.03
CA GLU A 474 24.57 -8.59 -6.36
C GLU A 474 24.11 -7.70 -5.19
N PHE A 475 24.86 -7.71 -4.09
CA PHE A 475 24.56 -6.92 -2.91
C PHE A 475 25.60 -5.81 -2.81
N MET A 476 25.17 -4.58 -3.04
CA MET A 476 26.01 -3.40 -3.05
C MET A 476 26.14 -2.85 -1.62
N THR A 477 27.22 -2.14 -1.30
CA THR A 477 27.24 -1.33 -0.08
C THR A 477 26.25 -0.16 -0.23
N PRO A 478 25.73 0.42 0.89
CA PRO A 478 24.83 1.57 0.82
C PRO A 478 25.40 2.77 0.06
N HIS A 479 26.73 2.95 0.07
CA HIS A 479 27.40 4.01 -0.69
C HIS A 479 27.41 3.70 -2.20
N GLU A 480 27.81 2.49 -2.60
CA GLU A 480 27.79 2.08 -4.02
C GLU A 480 26.36 2.08 -4.59
N ALA A 481 25.36 1.68 -3.79
CA ALA A 481 23.95 1.74 -4.19
C ALA A 481 23.46 3.19 -4.36
N ALA A 482 23.85 4.10 -3.46
CA ALA A 482 23.52 5.52 -3.56
C ALA A 482 24.21 6.18 -4.77
N ASP A 483 25.49 5.89 -5.00
CA ASP A 483 26.25 6.40 -6.15
C ASP A 483 25.64 5.87 -7.47
N TYR A 484 25.32 4.58 -7.55
CA TYR A 484 24.68 3.97 -8.71
C TYR A 484 23.29 4.58 -9.00
N ALA A 485 22.47 4.76 -7.95
CA ALA A 485 21.15 5.40 -8.09
C ALA A 485 21.28 6.89 -8.49
N PHE A 486 22.28 7.59 -7.97
CA PHE A 486 22.57 8.98 -8.33
C PHE A 486 23.01 9.11 -9.79
N GLU A 487 23.98 8.33 -10.23
CA GLU A 487 24.43 8.25 -11.63
C GLU A 487 23.27 7.93 -12.59
N ALA A 488 22.43 6.96 -12.22
CA ALA A 488 21.24 6.61 -12.99
C ALA A 488 20.19 7.74 -13.04
N SER A 489 20.02 8.49 -11.95
CA SER A 489 19.04 9.59 -11.87
C SER A 489 19.45 10.84 -12.66
N MET A 490 20.76 11.11 -12.78
CA MET A 490 21.30 12.30 -13.43
C MET A 490 21.26 12.24 -14.96
N GLN A 491 21.07 11.06 -15.55
CA GLN A 491 20.98 10.89 -17.00
C GLN A 491 19.53 11.02 -17.49
N PRO A 492 19.18 12.04 -18.29
CA PRO A 492 17.83 12.19 -18.84
C PRO A 492 17.51 11.04 -19.80
N SER A 493 16.84 10.03 -19.26
CA SER A 493 16.69 8.72 -19.91
C SER A 493 15.24 8.55 -20.40
N PRO A 494 14.93 8.82 -21.68
CA PRO A 494 13.58 8.61 -22.19
C PRO A 494 13.18 7.15 -22.01
N MET A 495 11.93 6.93 -21.59
CA MET A 495 11.39 5.59 -21.43
C MET A 495 11.13 4.98 -22.82
N MET A 496 11.62 3.77 -23.06
CA MET A 496 11.50 3.04 -24.32
C MET A 496 10.60 1.82 -24.13
N ARG A 497 9.83 1.48 -25.16
CA ARG A 497 9.08 0.22 -25.25
C ARG A 497 9.74 -0.74 -26.24
N CYS A 498 9.82 -2.01 -25.88
CA CYS A 498 10.16 -3.08 -26.80
C CYS A 498 8.94 -3.41 -27.67
N MET A 499 9.06 -3.25 -28.99
CA MET A 499 7.93 -3.48 -29.89
C MET A 499 7.67 -4.98 -30.11
N LYS A 500 8.66 -5.85 -29.88
CA LYS A 500 8.45 -7.31 -29.87
C LYS A 500 7.60 -7.76 -28.68
N CYS A 501 7.83 -7.23 -27.47
CA CYS A 501 6.93 -7.43 -26.34
C CYS A 501 5.53 -6.86 -26.62
N GLU A 502 5.45 -5.65 -27.20
CA GLU A 502 4.17 -5.01 -27.56
C GLU A 502 3.35 -5.86 -28.56
N GLU A 503 3.98 -6.46 -29.59
CA GLU A 503 3.34 -7.43 -30.50
C GLU A 503 2.83 -8.70 -29.80
N MET A 504 3.48 -9.09 -28.69
CA MET A 504 3.09 -10.23 -27.88
C MET A 504 2.03 -9.90 -26.82
N GLY A 505 1.68 -8.62 -26.63
CA GLY A 505 0.74 -8.15 -25.62
C GLY A 505 1.37 -7.86 -24.25
N ILE A 506 2.71 -7.83 -24.17
CA ILE A 506 3.48 -7.65 -22.94
C ILE A 506 3.93 -6.20 -22.81
N ASP A 507 3.55 -5.52 -21.71
CA ASP A 507 4.02 -4.16 -21.42
C ASP A 507 5.41 -4.18 -20.76
N SER A 508 6.44 -4.11 -21.59
CA SER A 508 7.83 -3.98 -21.18
C SER A 508 8.34 -2.55 -21.44
N ARG A 509 8.88 -1.89 -20.41
CA ARG A 509 9.36 -0.51 -20.47
C ARG A 509 10.74 -0.41 -19.84
N TYR A 510 11.65 0.30 -20.48
CA TYR A 510 13.07 0.39 -20.12
C TYR A 510 13.54 1.84 -20.19
N PHE A 511 14.39 2.28 -19.28
CA PHE A 511 15.03 3.59 -19.40
C PHE A 511 16.14 3.54 -20.45
N ASN A 512 16.20 4.53 -21.34
CA ASN A 512 17.28 4.69 -22.32
C ASN A 512 18.55 5.27 -21.67
N THR A 513 19.11 4.58 -20.68
CA THR A 513 20.36 5.00 -20.02
C THR A 513 21.58 4.63 -20.87
N THR A 514 22.51 5.58 -21.00
CA THR A 514 23.87 5.34 -21.48
C THR A 514 24.86 5.61 -20.36
N ILE A 515 24.96 4.66 -19.42
CA ILE A 515 26.00 4.66 -18.37
C ILE A 515 27.29 4.12 -19.02
N PRO A 516 28.43 4.83 -18.94
CA PRO A 516 29.69 4.35 -19.49
C PRO A 516 30.06 2.96 -18.98
N GLY A 517 30.47 2.07 -19.90
CA GLY A 517 30.81 0.67 -19.57
C GLY A 517 29.62 -0.31 -19.53
N TYR A 518 28.38 0.17 -19.42
CA TYR A 518 27.18 -0.68 -19.42
C TYR A 518 26.48 -0.69 -20.77
N GLU A 519 25.76 -1.78 -21.07
CA GLU A 519 24.88 -1.83 -22.22
C GLU A 519 23.53 -1.17 -21.92
N ASN A 520 22.97 -0.49 -22.91
CA ASN A 520 21.67 0.13 -22.82
C ASN A 520 20.57 -0.92 -22.52
N PRO A 521 19.74 -0.75 -21.47
CA PRO A 521 18.80 -1.78 -21.01
C PRO A 521 17.83 -2.31 -22.08
N ILE A 522 17.37 -1.49 -23.03
CA ILE A 522 16.49 -1.96 -24.11
C ILE A 522 17.26 -2.80 -25.15
N ILE A 523 18.55 -2.54 -25.37
CA ILE A 523 19.39 -3.33 -26.28
C ILE A 523 19.72 -4.69 -25.66
N GLU A 524 20.06 -4.70 -24.37
CA GLU A 524 20.27 -5.91 -23.58
C GLU A 524 19.02 -6.81 -23.57
N HIS A 525 17.86 -6.27 -23.20
CA HIS A 525 16.58 -6.98 -23.26
C HIS A 525 16.30 -7.57 -24.65
N LEU A 526 16.51 -6.81 -25.72
CA LEU A 526 16.31 -7.29 -27.10
C LEU A 526 17.24 -8.46 -27.47
N ARG A 527 18.49 -8.47 -26.95
CA ARG A 527 19.41 -9.60 -27.12
C ARG A 527 18.96 -10.80 -26.30
N ASP A 528 18.74 -10.61 -25.00
CA ASP A 528 18.66 -11.72 -24.06
C ASP A 528 17.27 -12.34 -24.01
N VAL A 529 16.20 -11.54 -24.10
CA VAL A 529 14.82 -12.03 -24.17
C VAL A 529 14.44 -12.43 -25.60
N HIS A 530 14.76 -11.60 -26.60
CA HIS A 530 14.27 -11.80 -27.98
C HIS A 530 15.29 -12.36 -28.98
N GLY A 531 16.53 -12.64 -28.55
CA GLY A 531 17.58 -13.19 -29.41
C GLY A 531 18.06 -12.24 -30.52
N VAL A 532 17.78 -10.94 -30.44
CA VAL A 532 18.16 -9.95 -31.46
C VAL A 532 19.62 -9.53 -31.24
N PRO A 533 20.55 -9.85 -32.15
CA PRO A 533 21.95 -9.45 -31.98
C PRO A 533 22.08 -7.93 -31.94
N LYS A 534 22.95 -7.41 -31.07
CA LYS A 534 23.23 -5.97 -30.91
C LYS A 534 23.40 -5.23 -32.25
N THR A 535 24.13 -5.82 -33.19
CA THR A 535 24.39 -5.28 -34.53
C THR A 535 23.16 -5.19 -35.45
N LYS A 536 22.04 -5.82 -35.07
CA LYS A 536 20.76 -5.81 -35.79
C LYS A 536 19.67 -5.00 -35.07
N VAL A 537 19.90 -4.58 -33.83
CA VAL A 537 18.96 -3.73 -33.08
C VAL A 537 18.82 -2.37 -33.78
N ARG A 538 17.58 -1.91 -33.95
CA ARG A 538 17.22 -0.69 -34.69
C ARG A 538 16.05 0.01 -34.03
N ALA A 539 16.20 1.29 -33.71
CA ALA A 539 15.09 2.14 -33.28
C ALA A 539 14.02 2.22 -34.38
N GLY A 540 12.74 2.31 -34.00
CA GLY A 540 11.61 2.29 -34.93
C GLY A 540 11.32 0.92 -35.57
N VAL A 541 12.14 -0.11 -35.31
CA VAL A 541 11.89 -1.50 -35.77
C VAL A 541 11.82 -2.48 -34.59
N HIS A 542 12.66 -2.31 -33.58
CA HIS A 542 12.70 -3.20 -32.41
C HIS A 542 12.21 -2.52 -31.12
N TYR A 543 12.42 -1.20 -31.02
CA TYR A 543 12.02 -0.39 -29.88
C TYR A 543 11.68 1.04 -30.30
N ARG A 544 10.87 1.73 -29.50
CA ARG A 544 10.48 3.13 -29.72
C ARG A 544 10.35 3.88 -28.40
N ALA A 545 10.45 5.21 -28.44
CA ALA A 545 10.17 6.04 -27.29
C ALA A 545 8.71 5.88 -26.85
N TRP A 546 8.47 5.89 -25.54
CA TRP A 546 7.13 5.85 -24.97
C TRP A 546 6.47 7.22 -25.11
N ALA A 547 5.53 7.33 -26.05
CA ALA A 547 4.73 8.53 -26.28
C ALA A 547 3.59 8.69 -25.26
N GLY A 548 3.84 8.35 -23.99
CA GLY A 548 2.89 8.63 -22.91
C GLY A 548 2.77 10.14 -22.73
N GLY A 549 1.59 10.69 -23.00
CA GLY A 549 1.27 12.05 -22.58
C GLY A 549 1.32 12.10 -21.06
N PHE A 550 2.16 12.98 -20.52
CA PHE A 550 2.19 13.34 -19.11
C PHE A 550 0.97 14.20 -18.76
#